data_AF-A0A160TYP8-F1
#
_entry.id   AF-A0A160TYP8-F1
#
_cell.length_a   1.000
_cell.length_b   1.000
_cell.length_c   1.000
_cell.angle_alpha   90.00
_cell.angle_beta   90.00
_cell.angle_gamma   90.00
#
_symmetry.space_group_name_H-M   'P 1'
#
loop_
_entity.id
_entity.type
_entity.pdbx_description
1 polymer ?
#
loop_
_entity_poly.entity_id
_entity_poly.type
_entity_poly.pdbx_seq_one_letter_code
_entity_poly.pdbx_strand_id
1 'polypeptide(L)'
;MAKALFHKSQRVFVKPVGTWALIEKVVPHWVKDVDEPLRVTYECGLGRSFQSHELAAEESLARDSHVLRPDDDDSLLEHWHIARRRAKWRASIGGLGISDVGTYPVVVTDEDDQGGWRVTGGEYDRDPQRIEHQARMIACTPDLLQTVRQIADFCQEKPDDCPSELKQVAQRCASILRFVYQLDDAAEADSATVAAE
;
A
#
# COMPACT_ATOMS: atom_id res chain seq x y z
N MET A 1 -26.49 6.26 10.67
CA MET A 1 -26.48 7.56 9.99
C MET A 1 -25.03 7.87 9.65
N ALA A 2 -24.68 7.98 8.37
CA ALA A 2 -23.28 8.12 7.96
C ALA A 2 -22.97 9.55 7.52
N LYS A 3 -22.14 10.26 8.28
CA LYS A 3 -21.57 11.54 7.83
C LYS A 3 -20.30 11.28 7.03
N ALA A 4 -20.03 12.13 6.04
CA ALA A 4 -18.75 12.12 5.35
C ALA A 4 -17.66 12.51 6.36
N LEU A 5 -16.66 11.64 6.52
CA LEU A 5 -15.48 11.90 7.37
C LEU A 5 -14.39 12.65 6.60
N PHE A 6 -14.41 12.54 5.27
CA PHE A 6 -13.43 13.15 4.39
C PHE A 6 -14.10 13.97 3.29
N HIS A 7 -13.38 14.94 2.74
CA HIS A 7 -13.89 15.87 1.72
C HIS A 7 -13.12 15.75 0.40
N LYS A 8 -13.71 16.28 -0.68
CA LYS A 8 -13.07 16.29 -2.00
C LYS A 8 -11.73 17.04 -1.95
N SER A 9 -10.75 16.51 -2.68
CA SER A 9 -9.35 16.97 -2.74
C SER A 9 -8.58 16.85 -1.42
N GLN A 10 -9.13 16.17 -0.41
CA GLN A 10 -8.38 15.83 0.80
C GLN A 10 -7.41 14.68 0.51
N ARG A 11 -6.16 14.82 0.96
CA ARG A 11 -5.15 13.76 0.92
C ARG A 11 -5.38 12.74 2.04
N VAL A 12 -5.46 11.47 1.66
CA VAL A 12 -5.73 10.34 2.57
C VAL A 12 -4.82 9.16 2.25
N PHE A 13 -4.45 8.39 3.26
CA PHE A 13 -3.75 7.13 3.12
C PHE A 13 -4.78 6.02 2.90
N VAL A 14 -4.65 5.27 1.80
CA VAL A 14 -5.56 4.20 1.40
C VAL A 14 -4.97 2.87 1.89
N LYS A 15 -5.42 2.40 3.06
CA LYS A 15 -4.83 1.24 3.75
C LYS A 15 -4.76 -0.02 2.88
N PRO A 16 -5.82 -0.43 2.14
CA PRO A 16 -5.75 -1.65 1.32
C PRO A 16 -4.77 -1.57 0.14
N VAL A 17 -4.29 -0.37 -0.20
CA VAL A 17 -3.39 -0.13 -1.32
C VAL A 17 -1.99 0.29 -0.85
N GLY A 18 -1.84 0.68 0.43
CA GLY A 18 -0.56 1.11 1.00
C GLY A 18 -0.02 2.42 0.40
N THR A 19 -0.88 3.31 -0.09
CA THR A 19 -0.46 4.54 -0.77
C THR A 19 -1.29 5.76 -0.40
N TRP A 20 -0.74 6.95 -0.64
CA TRP A 20 -1.46 8.21 -0.50
C TRP A 20 -2.23 8.51 -1.78
N ALA A 21 -3.47 8.98 -1.64
CA ALA A 21 -4.29 9.43 -2.74
C ALA A 21 -5.12 10.65 -2.36
N LEU A 22 -5.60 11.40 -3.35
CA LEU A 22 -6.58 12.45 -3.17
C LEU A 22 -7.99 11.88 -3.31
N ILE A 23 -8.92 12.37 -2.50
CA ILE A 23 -10.34 12.06 -2.69
C ILE A 23 -10.86 12.83 -3.90
N GLU A 24 -11.18 12.12 -4.96
CA GLU A 24 -11.76 12.69 -6.18
C GLU A 24 -13.24 13.02 -5.98
N LYS A 25 -13.97 12.13 -5.28
CA LYS A 25 -15.41 12.24 -5.09
C LYS A 25 -15.89 11.61 -3.79
N VAL A 26 -16.80 12.30 -3.12
CA VAL A 26 -17.58 11.77 -2.00
C VAL A 26 -18.92 11.28 -2.53
N VAL A 27 -19.22 9.99 -2.36
CA VAL A 27 -20.41 9.33 -2.91
C VAL A 27 -21.35 8.91 -1.77
N PRO A 28 -22.39 9.71 -1.47
CA PRO A 28 -23.42 9.34 -0.51
C PRO A 28 -24.43 8.35 -1.13
N HIS A 29 -24.76 7.29 -0.38
CA HIS A 29 -25.77 6.30 -0.74
C HIS A 29 -27.08 6.61 -0.01
N TRP A 30 -28.12 6.91 -0.78
CA TRP A 30 -29.45 7.31 -0.30
C TRP A 30 -30.44 6.15 -0.39
N VAL A 31 -31.42 6.12 0.51
CA VAL A 31 -32.59 5.25 0.43
C VAL A 31 -33.85 6.11 0.52
N LYS A 32 -34.94 5.65 -0.09
CA LYS A 32 -36.23 6.35 -0.08
C LYS A 32 -36.69 6.55 1.37
N ASP A 33 -37.30 7.71 1.62
CA ASP A 33 -37.91 8.12 2.89
C ASP A 33 -36.92 8.33 4.06
N VAL A 34 -35.64 8.62 3.75
CA VAL A 34 -34.62 8.99 4.74
C VAL A 34 -33.92 10.29 4.30
N ASP A 35 -33.92 11.31 5.18
CA ASP A 35 -33.32 12.63 4.92
C ASP A 35 -31.78 12.66 4.98
N GLU A 36 -31.15 11.58 5.44
CA GLU A 36 -29.69 11.46 5.55
C GLU A 36 -29.16 10.19 4.84
N PRO A 37 -27.93 10.22 4.31
CA PRO A 37 -27.35 9.08 3.63
C PRO A 37 -27.03 7.92 4.60
N LEU A 38 -27.31 6.70 4.14
CA LEU A 38 -27.07 5.47 4.90
C LEU A 38 -25.58 5.13 5.01
N ARG A 39 -24.84 5.38 3.93
CA ARG A 39 -23.40 5.14 3.84
C ARG A 39 -22.76 6.19 2.94
N VAL A 40 -21.52 6.55 3.24
CA VAL A 40 -20.67 7.36 2.37
C VAL A 40 -19.48 6.52 1.92
N THR A 41 -19.19 6.53 0.62
CA THR A 41 -17.99 5.92 0.03
C THR A 41 -17.18 6.99 -0.71
N TYR A 42 -15.89 6.76 -0.89
CA TYR A 42 -14.96 7.73 -1.49
C TYR A 42 -14.29 7.14 -2.72
N GLU A 43 -14.21 7.92 -3.78
CA GLU A 43 -13.43 7.57 -4.98
C GLU A 43 -12.07 8.27 -4.89
N CYS A 44 -11.00 7.50 -5.09
CA CYS A 44 -9.61 7.96 -4.97
C CYS A 44 -8.79 7.65 -6.23
N GLY A 45 -9.43 7.40 -7.37
CA GLY A 45 -8.73 7.05 -8.63
C GLY A 45 -8.14 5.64 -8.71
N LEU A 46 -8.31 4.79 -7.68
CA LEU A 46 -7.67 3.46 -7.58
C LEU A 46 -8.57 2.29 -8.03
N GLY A 47 -9.46 2.55 -8.99
CA GLY A 47 -10.28 1.51 -9.64
C GLY A 47 -11.46 0.94 -8.82
N ARG A 48 -11.69 1.40 -7.58
CA ARG A 48 -12.92 1.15 -6.80
C ARG A 48 -13.21 2.27 -5.81
N SER A 49 -14.41 2.26 -5.22
CA SER A 49 -14.77 3.12 -4.09
C SER A 49 -14.36 2.50 -2.75
N PHE A 50 -13.88 3.32 -1.82
CA PHE A 50 -13.45 2.92 -0.48
C PHE A 50 -14.43 3.40 0.60
N GLN A 51 -14.48 2.70 1.72
CA GLN A 51 -15.22 3.11 2.92
C GLN A 51 -14.34 3.95 3.85
N SER A 52 -14.96 4.69 4.77
CA SER A 52 -14.21 5.58 5.68
C SER A 52 -13.15 4.87 6.52
N HIS A 53 -13.35 3.60 6.90
CA HIS A 53 -12.40 2.87 7.75
C HIS A 53 -11.14 2.38 7.00
N GLU A 54 -11.24 2.29 5.66
CA GLU A 54 -10.14 1.93 4.75
C GLU A 54 -9.22 3.13 4.47
N LEU A 55 -9.60 4.33 4.93
CA LEU A 55 -8.88 5.59 4.71
C LEU A 55 -8.39 6.16 6.03
N ALA A 56 -7.23 6.79 6.01
CA ALA A 56 -6.70 7.55 7.15
C ALA A 56 -6.27 8.97 6.72
N ALA A 57 -6.54 9.96 7.56
CA ALA A 57 -6.13 11.34 7.28
C ALA A 57 -4.62 11.51 7.48
N GLU A 58 -4.02 12.44 6.72
CA GLU A 58 -2.61 12.83 6.84
C GLU A 58 -2.22 13.23 8.27
N GLU A 59 -3.09 14.00 8.94
CA GLU A 59 -2.87 14.47 10.31
C GLU A 59 -3.00 13.37 11.38
N SER A 60 -3.76 12.31 11.08
CA SER A 60 -3.84 11.14 11.97
C SER A 60 -2.53 10.36 11.93
N LEU A 61 -1.97 10.11 10.73
CA LEU A 61 -0.67 9.45 10.60
C LEU A 61 0.49 10.33 11.07
N ALA A 62 0.43 11.66 10.92
CA ALA A 62 1.50 12.55 11.38
C ALA A 62 1.59 12.63 12.92
N ARG A 63 0.48 12.39 13.64
CA ARG A 63 0.49 12.25 15.10
C ARG A 63 1.04 10.90 15.54
N ASP A 64 0.75 9.84 14.78
CA ASP A 64 1.29 8.50 15.01
C ASP A 64 2.75 8.39 14.55
N SER A 65 3.23 9.22 13.62
CA SER A 65 4.63 9.23 13.17
C SER A 65 5.59 9.83 14.20
N HIS A 66 5.07 10.52 15.22
CA HIS A 66 5.90 11.16 16.26
C HIS A 66 6.08 10.31 17.52
N VAL A 67 5.42 9.16 17.59
CA VAL A 67 5.56 8.19 18.67
C VAL A 67 5.55 6.81 18.02
N LEU A 68 6.72 6.18 17.89
CA LEU A 68 6.97 4.79 18.31
C LEU A 68 8.38 4.33 17.89
N ARG A 69 9.21 4.15 18.91
CA ARG A 69 10.40 3.29 18.92
C ARG A 69 9.94 1.84 19.24
N PRO A 70 10.82 0.84 19.06
CA PRO A 70 10.46 -0.51 18.66
C PRO A 70 9.77 -1.30 19.78
N ASP A 71 8.89 -2.21 19.35
CA ASP A 71 8.45 -3.46 19.99
C ASP A 71 6.92 -3.65 20.08
N ASP A 72 6.10 -2.64 19.78
CA ASP A 72 4.62 -2.77 19.85
C ASP A 72 3.88 -2.30 18.57
N ASP A 73 4.51 -2.40 17.39
CA ASP A 73 3.89 -2.01 16.12
C ASP A 73 3.50 -3.19 15.22
N ASP A 74 2.91 -4.22 15.80
CA ASP A 74 2.29 -5.31 15.05
C ASP A 74 1.01 -4.83 14.31
N SER A 75 0.50 -3.65 14.65
CA SER A 75 -0.79 -3.11 14.18
C SER A 75 -0.70 -2.07 13.05
N LEU A 76 0.46 -1.43 12.79
CA LEU A 76 0.63 -0.51 11.66
C LEU A 76 1.55 -1.05 10.56
N LEU A 77 2.28 -2.14 10.84
CA LEU A 77 3.04 -2.83 9.80
C LEU A 77 2.09 -3.72 9.00
N GLU A 78 1.94 -3.40 7.71
CA GLU A 78 1.28 -4.30 6.77
C GLU A 78 2.11 -5.60 6.67
N HIS A 79 1.64 -6.66 7.32
CA HIS A 79 2.33 -7.96 7.33
C HIS A 79 2.03 -8.73 6.05
N TRP A 80 2.79 -8.42 5.00
CA TRP A 80 2.72 -9.19 3.77
C TRP A 80 3.32 -10.58 4.00
N HIS A 81 2.62 -11.63 3.56
CA HIS A 81 3.10 -12.99 3.73
C HIS A 81 2.85 -13.84 2.49
N ILE A 82 3.62 -14.93 2.35
CA ILE A 82 3.49 -15.85 1.23
C ILE A 82 2.49 -16.94 1.60
N ALA A 83 1.36 -16.96 0.92
CA ALA A 83 0.42 -18.06 0.97
C ALA A 83 0.60 -19.01 -0.22
N ARG A 84 0.30 -20.30 0.00
CA ARG A 84 0.31 -21.32 -1.07
C ARG A 84 -1.08 -21.49 -1.62
N ARG A 85 -1.25 -21.35 -2.94
CA ARG A 85 -2.51 -21.64 -3.63
C ARG A 85 -2.33 -22.82 -4.58
N ARG A 86 -3.43 -23.55 -4.86
CA ARG A 86 -3.41 -24.73 -5.74
C ARG A 86 -3.31 -24.31 -7.21
N ALA A 87 -2.39 -24.91 -7.95
CA ALA A 87 -2.15 -24.66 -9.37
C ALA A 87 -3.23 -25.29 -10.26
N LYS A 88 -4.48 -24.81 -10.14
CA LYS A 88 -5.65 -25.39 -10.84
C LYS A 88 -5.47 -25.51 -12.36
N TRP A 89 -4.61 -24.68 -12.97
CA TRP A 89 -4.28 -24.77 -14.40
C TRP A 89 -3.55 -26.08 -14.79
N ARG A 90 -2.96 -26.79 -13.83
CA ARG A 90 -2.34 -28.10 -14.03
C ARG A 90 -3.33 -29.26 -13.89
N ALA A 91 -4.56 -29.00 -13.42
CA ALA A 91 -5.62 -30.00 -13.39
C ALA A 91 -6.26 -30.06 -14.79
N SER A 92 -5.73 -30.93 -15.67
CA SER A 92 -6.34 -31.18 -16.97
C SER A 92 -7.54 -32.13 -16.86
N ILE A 93 -8.47 -32.04 -17.82
CA ILE A 93 -9.51 -33.05 -18.03
C ILE A 93 -8.82 -34.38 -18.39
N GLY A 94 -8.90 -35.37 -17.49
CA GLY A 94 -8.25 -36.68 -17.64
C GLY A 94 -6.84 -36.79 -17.05
N GLY A 95 -6.35 -35.77 -16.34
CA GLY A 95 -5.07 -35.78 -15.62
C GLY A 95 -5.14 -36.38 -14.22
N LEU A 96 -3.97 -36.51 -13.59
CA LEU A 96 -3.74 -36.97 -12.21
C LEU A 96 -4.70 -36.30 -11.20
N GLY A 97 -5.03 -37.00 -10.11
CA GLY A 97 -6.05 -36.58 -9.15
C GLY A 97 -5.81 -35.21 -8.52
N ILE A 98 -6.84 -34.62 -7.90
CA ILE A 98 -6.80 -33.27 -7.28
C ILE A 98 -5.66 -33.15 -6.23
N SER A 99 -5.20 -34.26 -5.67
CA SER A 99 -4.05 -34.36 -4.75
C SER A 99 -2.68 -34.12 -5.41
N ASP A 100 -2.56 -34.28 -6.72
CA ASP A 100 -1.31 -34.12 -7.48
C ASP A 100 -1.14 -32.72 -8.11
N VAL A 101 -2.10 -31.83 -7.84
CA VAL A 101 -2.03 -30.44 -8.30
C VAL A 101 -1.01 -29.69 -7.44
N GLY A 102 0.12 -29.31 -8.06
CA GLY A 102 1.17 -28.52 -7.42
C GLY A 102 0.66 -27.19 -6.83
N THR A 103 1.52 -26.50 -6.09
CA THR A 103 1.21 -25.19 -5.49
C THR A 103 2.12 -24.10 -6.02
N TYR A 104 1.64 -22.86 -5.93
CA TYR A 104 2.37 -21.65 -6.33
C TYR A 104 2.25 -20.57 -5.24
N PRO A 105 3.22 -19.64 -5.15
CA PRO A 105 3.20 -18.57 -4.16
C PRO A 105 2.22 -17.46 -4.57
N VAL A 106 1.50 -16.94 -3.58
CA VAL A 106 0.71 -15.71 -3.64
C VAL A 106 1.18 -14.84 -2.48
N VAL A 107 1.52 -13.58 -2.73
CA VAL A 107 1.83 -12.66 -1.64
C VAL A 107 0.54 -11.98 -1.22
N VAL A 108 0.06 -12.31 -0.04
CA VAL A 108 -1.13 -11.71 0.57
C VAL A 108 -0.74 -10.37 1.17
N THR A 109 -1.57 -9.35 0.93
CA THR A 109 -1.35 -7.97 1.39
C THR A 109 -2.53 -7.44 2.20
N ASP A 110 -3.56 -8.24 2.43
CA ASP A 110 -4.76 -7.88 3.18
C ASP A 110 -5.00 -8.86 4.35
N GLU A 111 -5.79 -8.42 5.33
CA GLU A 111 -6.11 -9.22 6.52
C GLU A 111 -6.99 -10.43 6.21
N ASP A 112 -7.84 -10.32 5.19
CA ASP A 112 -8.83 -11.35 4.82
C ASP A 112 -8.28 -12.42 3.85
N ASP A 113 -7.00 -12.35 3.48
CA ASP A 113 -6.34 -13.34 2.61
C ASP A 113 -6.91 -13.41 1.17
N GLN A 114 -7.68 -12.39 0.77
CA GLN A 114 -8.45 -12.36 -0.48
C GLN A 114 -7.67 -11.69 -1.61
N GLY A 115 -6.82 -10.72 -1.29
CA GLY A 115 -6.08 -9.87 -2.22
C GLY A 115 -4.68 -10.37 -2.55
N GLY A 116 -3.83 -9.43 -2.98
CA GLY A 116 -2.39 -9.63 -3.09
C GLY A 116 -1.82 -9.90 -4.50
N TRP A 117 -0.49 -9.99 -4.56
CA TRP A 117 0.26 -10.23 -5.78
C TRP A 117 0.20 -11.70 -6.21
N ARG A 118 -0.10 -11.92 -7.49
CA ARG A 118 -0.26 -13.26 -8.09
C ARG A 118 0.42 -13.28 -9.44
N VAL A 119 0.84 -14.48 -9.83
CA VAL A 119 1.47 -14.75 -11.12
C VAL A 119 0.60 -15.72 -11.90
N THR A 120 0.58 -15.58 -13.23
CA THR A 120 -0.18 -16.50 -14.07
C THR A 120 0.46 -17.89 -14.07
N GLY A 121 -0.34 -18.93 -14.32
CA GLY A 121 0.16 -20.30 -14.33
C GLY A 121 1.27 -20.54 -15.36
N GLY A 122 1.14 -19.93 -16.55
CA GLY A 122 2.14 -20.05 -17.62
C GLY A 122 3.47 -19.37 -17.29
N GLU A 123 3.47 -18.30 -16.50
CA GLU A 123 4.70 -17.65 -16.02
C GLU A 123 5.38 -18.46 -14.93
N TYR A 124 4.60 -19.02 -13.99
CA TYR A 124 5.15 -19.90 -12.95
C TYR A 124 5.73 -21.19 -13.53
N ASP A 125 5.05 -21.82 -14.50
CA ASP A 125 5.54 -23.05 -15.13
C ASP A 125 6.85 -22.85 -15.91
N ARG A 126 7.13 -21.63 -16.37
CA ARG A 126 8.35 -21.27 -17.10
C ARG A 126 9.58 -21.23 -16.19
N ASP A 127 9.45 -20.62 -15.01
CA ASP A 127 10.55 -20.49 -14.06
C ASP A 127 10.03 -20.38 -12.61
N PRO A 128 9.71 -21.51 -11.96
CA PRO A 128 9.19 -21.50 -10.59
C PRO A 128 10.17 -20.86 -9.59
N GLN A 129 11.48 -21.10 -9.74
CA GLN A 129 12.48 -20.62 -8.78
C GLN A 129 12.57 -19.09 -8.76
N ARG A 130 12.51 -18.47 -9.94
CA ARG A 130 12.47 -17.02 -10.06
C ARG A 130 11.23 -16.43 -9.42
N ILE A 131 10.05 -17.02 -9.66
CA ILE A 131 8.79 -16.54 -9.08
C ILE A 131 8.79 -16.68 -7.55
N GLU A 132 9.29 -17.79 -7.02
CA GLU A 132 9.44 -18.01 -5.57
C GLU A 132 10.39 -16.99 -4.94
N HIS A 133 11.49 -16.65 -5.62
CA HIS A 133 12.41 -15.61 -5.15
C HIS A 133 11.76 -14.23 -5.16
N GLN A 134 11.03 -13.88 -6.22
CA GLN A 134 10.26 -12.62 -6.29
C GLN A 134 9.23 -12.53 -5.17
N ALA A 135 8.48 -13.61 -4.90
CA ALA A 135 7.50 -13.64 -3.82
C ALA A 135 8.15 -13.32 -2.45
N ARG A 136 9.34 -13.87 -2.18
CA ARG A 136 10.11 -13.55 -0.96
C ARG A 136 10.55 -12.09 -0.91
N MET A 137 11.05 -11.54 -2.00
CA MET A 137 11.42 -10.12 -2.04
C MET A 137 10.22 -9.21 -1.81
N ILE A 138 9.08 -9.50 -2.43
CA ILE A 138 7.85 -8.72 -2.28
C ILE A 138 7.37 -8.81 -0.82
N ALA A 139 7.28 -10.01 -0.25
CA ALA A 139 6.81 -10.20 1.13
C ALA A 139 7.67 -9.45 2.18
N CYS A 140 8.99 -9.32 1.94
CA CYS A 140 9.88 -8.55 2.83
C CYS A 140 9.90 -7.03 2.55
N THR A 141 9.13 -6.55 1.57
CA THR A 141 9.17 -5.12 1.17
C THR A 141 8.70 -4.17 2.28
N PRO A 142 7.65 -4.46 3.08
CA PRO A 142 7.25 -3.59 4.19
C PRO A 142 8.38 -3.36 5.20
N ASP A 143 9.04 -4.43 5.66
CA ASP A 143 10.18 -4.35 6.59
C ASP A 143 11.35 -3.56 6.01
N LEU A 144 11.65 -3.77 4.72
CA LEU A 144 12.68 -3.03 4.01
C LEU A 144 12.32 -1.54 3.91
N LEU A 145 11.05 -1.20 3.66
CA LEU A 145 10.59 0.18 3.56
C LEU A 145 10.68 0.90 4.91
N GLN A 146 10.36 0.21 6.01
CA GLN A 146 10.54 0.71 7.37
C GLN A 146 12.03 0.98 7.66
N THR A 147 12.91 0.04 7.31
CA THR A 147 14.36 0.21 7.47
C THR A 147 14.87 1.40 6.65
N VAL A 148 14.39 1.54 5.41
CA VAL A 148 14.73 2.66 4.52
C VAL A 148 14.28 4.00 5.12
N ARG A 149 13.08 4.07 5.70
CA ARG A 149 12.57 5.26 6.40
C ARG A 149 13.47 5.63 7.58
N GLN A 150 13.79 4.67 8.44
CA GLN A 150 14.66 4.92 9.60
C GLN A 150 16.03 5.51 9.21
N ILE A 151 16.62 5.03 8.11
CA ILE A 151 17.89 5.56 7.59
C ILE A 151 17.72 6.99 7.07
N ALA A 152 16.66 7.26 6.30
CA ALA A 152 16.40 8.58 5.75
C ALA A 152 16.14 9.61 6.87
N ASP A 153 15.29 9.27 7.83
CA ASP A 153 14.92 10.12 8.96
C ASP A 153 16.13 10.43 9.83
N PHE A 154 16.96 9.41 10.14
CA PHE A 154 18.18 9.59 10.94
C PHE A 154 19.12 10.66 10.34
N CYS A 155 19.37 10.61 9.02
CA CYS A 155 20.25 11.56 8.37
C CYS A 155 19.59 12.93 8.13
N GLN A 156 18.26 13.01 8.09
CA GLN A 156 17.52 14.27 7.98
C GLN A 156 17.46 15.02 9.32
N GLU A 157 17.20 14.31 10.42
CA GLU A 157 17.10 14.89 11.76
C GLU A 157 18.47 15.31 12.33
N LYS A 158 19.54 14.59 11.98
CA LYS A 158 20.91 14.85 12.46
C LYS A 158 21.91 14.95 11.30
N PRO A 159 21.86 16.02 10.50
CA PRO A 159 22.71 16.14 9.32
C PRO A 159 24.21 16.16 9.64
N ASP A 160 24.58 16.75 10.77
CA ASP A 160 25.98 16.87 11.22
C ASP A 160 26.55 15.55 11.74
N ASP A 161 25.70 14.67 12.29
CA ASP A 161 26.10 13.36 12.80
C ASP A 161 26.03 12.26 11.73
N CYS A 162 25.44 12.52 10.56
CA CYS A 162 25.30 11.54 9.48
C CYS A 162 26.66 11.32 8.79
N PRO A 163 27.26 10.11 8.87
CA PRO A 163 28.52 9.78 8.22
C PRO A 163 28.48 10.04 6.72
N SER A 164 29.59 10.54 6.15
CA SER A 164 29.66 10.94 4.75
C SER A 164 29.33 9.80 3.77
N GLU A 165 29.67 8.57 4.14
CA GLU A 165 29.43 7.32 3.43
C GLU A 165 27.94 6.95 3.41
N LEU A 166 27.20 7.34 4.45
CA LEU A 166 25.76 7.10 4.55
C LEU A 166 24.92 8.16 3.84
N LYS A 167 25.47 9.34 3.52
CA LYS A 167 24.72 10.41 2.83
C LYS A 167 24.16 9.94 1.47
N GLN A 168 24.96 9.19 0.70
CA GLN A 168 24.50 8.64 -0.59
C GLN A 168 23.40 7.59 -0.40
N VAL A 169 23.52 6.76 0.66
CA VAL A 169 22.51 5.74 0.99
C VAL A 169 21.21 6.43 1.42
N ALA A 170 21.27 7.42 2.30
CA ALA A 170 20.13 8.19 2.76
C ALA A 170 19.41 8.91 1.62
N GLN A 171 20.16 9.50 0.66
CA GLN A 171 19.58 10.12 -0.52
C GLN A 171 18.83 9.10 -1.40
N ARG A 172 19.38 7.90 -1.55
CA ARG A 172 18.71 6.80 -2.27
C ARG A 172 17.47 6.33 -1.52
N CYS A 173 17.55 6.19 -0.20
CA CYS A 173 16.42 5.86 0.67
C CYS A 173 15.28 6.88 0.51
N ALA A 174 15.58 8.16 0.58
CA ALA A 174 14.62 9.25 0.35
C ALA A 174 13.98 9.16 -1.05
N SER A 175 14.77 8.87 -2.08
CA SER A 175 14.26 8.71 -3.45
C SER A 175 13.30 7.52 -3.59
N ILE A 176 13.61 6.39 -2.94
CA ILE A 176 12.73 5.21 -2.92
C ILE A 176 11.43 5.54 -2.20
N LEU A 177 11.50 6.19 -1.03
CA LEU A 177 10.30 6.61 -0.28
C LEU A 177 9.45 7.57 -1.12
N ARG A 178 10.07 8.52 -1.82
CA ARG A 178 9.36 9.45 -2.71
C ARG A 178 8.62 8.72 -3.81
N PHE A 179 9.25 7.73 -4.43
CA PHE A 179 8.64 6.90 -5.47
C PHE A 179 7.47 6.07 -4.92
N VAL A 180 7.67 5.37 -3.79
CA VAL A 180 6.66 4.48 -3.19
C VAL A 180 5.44 5.26 -2.69
N TYR A 181 5.66 6.36 -1.97
CA TYR A 181 4.58 7.21 -1.45
C TYR A 181 4.06 8.23 -2.46
N GLN A 182 4.56 8.20 -3.70
CA GLN A 182 4.22 9.13 -4.78
C GLN A 182 4.28 10.59 -4.30
N LEU A 183 5.35 10.93 -3.59
CA LEU A 183 5.43 12.19 -2.84
C LEU A 183 5.59 13.44 -3.72
N ASP A 184 5.65 13.37 -5.06
CA ASP A 184 5.61 14.56 -5.92
C ASP A 184 5.13 14.31 -7.36
N ASP A 185 4.15 15.14 -7.75
CA ASP A 185 3.93 15.80 -9.07
C ASP A 185 2.80 16.86 -8.95
N ALA A 186 1.94 16.81 -7.92
CA ALA A 186 0.83 17.75 -7.75
C ALA A 186 1.19 19.09 -7.05
N ALA A 187 2.17 19.11 -6.13
CA ALA A 187 2.50 20.30 -5.35
C ALA A 187 3.31 21.36 -6.14
N GLU A 188 4.17 20.94 -7.08
CA GLU A 188 4.90 21.87 -7.95
C GLU A 188 3.99 22.52 -9.01
N ALA A 189 2.94 21.83 -9.47
CA ALA A 189 1.98 22.36 -10.45
C ALA A 189 1.11 23.48 -9.86
N ASP A 190 0.59 23.33 -8.63
CA ASP A 190 -0.20 24.38 -7.98
C ASP A 190 0.67 25.60 -7.59
N SER A 191 1.90 25.37 -7.15
CA SER A 191 2.84 26.44 -6.77
C SER A 191 3.25 27.31 -7.97
N ALA A 192 3.42 26.69 -9.15
CA ALA A 192 3.77 27.41 -10.38
C ALA A 192 2.60 28.22 -10.95
N THR A 193 1.36 27.81 -10.67
CA THR A 193 0.16 28.48 -11.19
C THR A 193 -0.20 29.72 -10.34
N VAL A 194 0.00 29.65 -9.02
CA VAL A 194 -0.27 30.79 -8.10
C VAL A 194 0.79 31.90 -8.20
N ALA A 195 2.01 31.58 -8.64
CA ALA A 195 3.06 32.58 -8.86
C ALA A 195 2.95 33.33 -10.21
N ALA A 196 2.03 32.90 -11.08
CA ALA A 196 1.83 33.45 -12.42
C ALA A 196 0.53 34.28 -12.57
N GLU A 197 -0.22 34.48 -11.48
CA GLU A 197 -1.47 35.28 -11.45
C GLU A 197 -1.31 36.59 -10.66
#